data_AF-A0A8T3Q4M2-F1
#
_entry.id   AF-A0A8T3Q4M2-F1
#
_cell.length_a   1.000
_cell.length_b   1.000
_cell.length_c   1.000
_cell.angle_alpha   90.00
_cell.angle_beta   90.00
_cell.angle_gamma   90.00
#
_symmetry.space_group_name_H-M   'P 1'
#
loop_
_entity.id
_entity.type
_entity.pdbx_description
1 polymer ?
#
loop_
_entity_poly.entity_id
_entity_poly.type
_entity_poly.pdbx_seq_one_letter_code
_entity_poly.pdbx_strand_id
1 'polypeptide(L)'
;MMAPISVSCAHPAASRWQGLSGPCGYCYPCLIRRASMHVVGPDNGAEYVVDILTDADFLNSASTKPASLRATLAAIRHPSRSTDILRNGPAPIDDLAALAALQARGLAELKAWLRTARAQPILDLLP
;
A
#
# COMPACT_ATOMS: atom_id res chain seq x y z
N MET A 1 19.65 0.74 -13.00
CA MET A 1 18.43 0.40 -12.22
C MET A 1 17.44 1.54 -12.35
N MET A 2 16.22 1.33 -12.89
CA MET A 2 15.23 2.40 -13.14
C MET A 2 14.33 2.73 -11.92
N ALA A 3 14.44 1.95 -10.84
CA ALA A 3 13.60 2.12 -9.66
C ALA A 3 13.59 3.57 -9.11
N PRO A 4 14.73 4.28 -8.95
CA PRO A 4 14.75 5.61 -8.34
C PRO A 4 14.01 6.70 -9.14
N ILE A 5 13.87 6.52 -10.47
CA ILE A 5 13.25 7.51 -11.36
C ILE A 5 11.79 7.16 -11.73
N SER A 6 11.29 6.02 -11.25
CA SER A 6 9.92 5.56 -11.50
C SER A 6 8.98 6.02 -10.39
N VAL A 7 7.72 6.33 -10.77
CA VAL A 7 6.69 6.78 -9.81
C VAL A 7 5.53 5.79 -9.82
N SER A 8 5.34 5.08 -8.72
CA SER A 8 4.18 4.19 -8.52
C SER A 8 2.99 4.89 -7.86
N CYS A 9 3.23 5.98 -7.12
CA CYS A 9 2.24 6.66 -6.30
C CYS A 9 0.97 7.03 -7.08
N ALA A 10 -0.21 6.80 -6.48
CA ALA A 10 -1.50 7.24 -7.03
C ALA A 10 -1.78 8.74 -6.83
N HIS A 11 -1.05 9.40 -5.94
CA HIS A 11 -1.22 10.82 -5.60
C HIS A 11 0.09 11.62 -5.69
N PRO A 12 0.87 11.54 -6.79
CA PRO A 12 2.19 12.18 -6.86
C PRO A 12 2.09 13.70 -6.89
N ALA A 13 1.01 14.25 -7.45
CA ALA A 13 0.76 15.68 -7.48
C ALA A 13 0.44 16.24 -6.07
N ALA A 14 -0.23 15.46 -5.22
CA ALA A 14 -0.66 15.93 -3.90
C ALA A 14 0.52 16.31 -3.00
N SER A 15 1.62 15.54 -3.03
CA SER A 15 2.87 15.87 -2.33
C SER A 15 3.46 17.18 -2.87
N ARG A 16 3.53 17.32 -4.21
CA ARG A 16 4.12 18.49 -4.88
C ARG A 16 3.39 19.78 -4.52
N TRP A 17 2.06 19.77 -4.49
CA TRP A 17 1.25 20.93 -4.09
C TRP A 17 1.48 21.36 -2.64
N GLN A 18 1.91 20.44 -1.76
CA GLN A 18 2.26 20.72 -0.37
C GLN A 18 3.73 21.12 -0.19
N GLY A 19 4.49 21.31 -1.28
CA GLY A 19 5.93 21.57 -1.23
C GLY A 19 6.76 20.35 -0.83
N LEU A 20 6.15 19.16 -0.79
CA LEU A 20 6.82 17.91 -0.42
C LEU A 20 7.27 17.18 -1.69
N SER A 21 8.50 16.68 -1.67
CA SER A 21 9.06 15.88 -2.76
C SER A 21 8.88 14.39 -2.48
N GLY A 22 8.47 13.62 -3.50
CA GLY A 22 8.44 12.16 -3.42
C GLY A 22 7.03 11.54 -3.35
N PRO A 23 6.95 10.20 -3.50
CA PRO A 23 5.73 9.41 -3.36
C PRO A 23 5.12 9.51 -1.95
N CYS A 24 3.81 9.31 -1.83
CA CYS A 24 3.12 9.57 -0.55
C CYS A 24 3.41 8.54 0.55
N GLY A 25 3.77 7.30 0.20
CA GLY A 25 4.13 6.23 1.14
C GLY A 25 2.98 5.43 1.75
N TYR A 26 1.73 5.89 1.64
CA TYR A 26 0.58 5.24 2.28
C TYR A 26 -0.51 4.73 1.31
N CYS A 27 -0.45 5.10 0.01
CA CYS A 27 -1.42 4.60 -0.97
C CYS A 27 -1.05 3.18 -1.44
N TYR A 28 -2.02 2.42 -1.92
CA TYR A 28 -1.84 1.02 -2.31
C TYR A 28 -0.64 0.79 -3.25
N PRO A 29 -0.44 1.55 -4.35
CA PRO A 29 0.74 1.41 -5.19
C PRO A 29 2.08 1.70 -4.50
N CYS A 30 2.12 2.64 -3.53
CA CYS A 30 3.33 2.87 -2.74
C CYS A 30 3.66 1.67 -1.88
N LEU A 31 2.65 1.04 -1.26
CA LEU A 31 2.82 -0.13 -0.40
C LEU A 31 3.32 -1.34 -1.19
N ILE A 32 2.73 -1.63 -2.36
CA ILE A 32 3.22 -2.72 -3.23
C ILE A 32 4.68 -2.48 -3.60
N ARG A 33 5.02 -1.25 -4.04
CA ARG A 33 6.39 -0.89 -4.38
C ARG A 33 7.34 -1.18 -3.21
N ARG A 34 6.99 -0.77 -1.99
CA ARG A 34 7.83 -1.02 -0.81
C ARG A 34 7.96 -2.50 -0.50
N ALA A 35 6.87 -3.26 -0.58
CA ALA A 35 6.93 -4.71 -0.41
C ALA A 35 7.87 -5.38 -1.43
N SER A 36 7.79 -5.00 -2.72
CA SER A 36 8.71 -5.51 -3.75
C SER A 36 10.15 -5.08 -3.51
N MET A 37 10.39 -3.82 -3.14
CA MET A 37 11.72 -3.29 -2.88
C MET A 37 12.34 -3.93 -1.63
N HIS A 38 11.53 -4.31 -0.65
CA HIS A 38 11.99 -4.97 0.57
C HIS A 38 12.53 -6.36 0.26
N VAL A 39 11.86 -7.09 -0.64
CA VAL A 39 12.30 -8.41 -1.10
C VAL A 39 13.63 -8.35 -1.84
N VAL A 40 13.84 -7.32 -2.68
CA VAL A 40 15.07 -7.19 -3.49
C VAL A 40 16.19 -6.40 -2.78
N GLY A 41 15.93 -5.85 -1.60
CA GLY A 41 16.92 -5.17 -0.73
C GLY A 41 16.81 -3.63 -0.58
N PRO A 42 16.54 -2.83 -1.62
CA PRO A 42 16.60 -1.37 -1.58
C PRO A 42 15.29 -0.69 -1.15
N ASP A 43 14.53 -1.25 -0.21
CA ASP A 43 13.40 -0.51 0.40
C ASP A 43 13.94 0.55 1.34
N ASN A 44 13.60 1.81 1.06
CA ASN A 44 14.00 2.95 1.85
C ASN A 44 12.78 3.84 2.14
N GLY A 45 12.31 3.80 3.39
CA GLY A 45 11.17 4.60 3.84
C GLY A 45 11.39 6.10 3.72
N ALA A 46 12.63 6.58 3.80
CA ALA A 46 12.97 8.00 3.69
C ALA A 46 12.73 8.59 2.29
N GLU A 47 12.50 7.76 1.27
CA GLU A 47 12.11 8.21 -0.07
C GLU A 47 10.63 8.63 -0.15
N TYR A 48 9.84 8.33 0.88
CA TYR A 48 8.41 8.60 0.92
C TYR A 48 8.09 9.75 1.85
N VAL A 49 7.03 10.49 1.53
CA VAL A 49 6.53 11.58 2.38
C VAL A 49 6.09 11.07 3.76
N VAL A 50 5.47 9.89 3.80
CA VAL A 50 5.08 9.21 5.03
C VAL A 50 5.64 7.80 5.01
N ASP A 51 6.50 7.48 5.96
CA ASP A 51 6.88 6.09 6.21
C ASP A 51 5.91 5.46 7.21
N ILE A 52 4.96 4.68 6.69
CA ILE A 52 3.96 3.97 7.48
C ILE A 52 4.52 2.94 8.47
N LEU A 53 5.79 2.53 8.34
CA LEU A 53 6.42 1.62 9.30
C LEU A 53 6.87 2.33 10.57
N THR A 54 7.15 3.64 10.49
CA THR A 54 7.70 4.44 11.58
C THR A 54 6.76 5.54 12.07
N ASP A 55 5.87 6.05 11.20
CA ASP A 55 4.95 7.14 11.49
C ASP A 55 3.62 6.61 12.06
N ALA A 56 3.60 6.36 13.37
CA ALA A 56 2.43 5.92 14.10
C ALA A 56 1.30 6.97 14.13
N ASP A 57 1.67 8.26 14.13
CA ASP A 57 0.73 9.37 14.25
C ASP A 57 -0.09 9.55 12.97
N PHE A 58 0.49 9.23 11.81
CA PHE A 58 -0.24 9.29 10.55
C PHE A 58 -1.53 8.48 10.59
N LEU A 59 -1.48 7.24 11.10
CA LEU A 59 -2.64 6.35 11.22
C LEU A 59 -3.74 6.90 12.12
N ASN A 60 -3.36 7.64 13.16
CA ASN A 60 -4.29 8.23 14.12
C ASN A 60 -4.73 9.65 13.73
N SER A 61 -4.16 10.23 12.68
CA SER A 61 -4.50 11.58 12.25
C SER A 61 -5.99 11.69 11.87
N ALA A 62 -6.58 12.84 12.23
CA ALA A 62 -7.94 13.22 11.86
C ALA A 62 -8.09 13.60 10.37
N SER A 63 -7.01 13.51 9.59
CA SER A 63 -7.03 13.82 8.16
C SER A 63 -7.66 12.68 7.35
N THR A 64 -8.05 12.98 6.11
CA THR A 64 -8.55 11.96 5.17
C THR A 64 -7.43 11.15 4.51
N LYS A 65 -6.17 11.58 4.62
CA LYS A 65 -5.01 10.94 3.98
C LYS A 65 -4.84 9.46 4.35
N PRO A 66 -5.00 9.03 5.63
CA PRO A 66 -4.84 7.63 6.00
C PRO A 66 -5.98 6.73 5.53
N ALA A 67 -7.05 7.27 4.93
CA ALA A 67 -8.18 6.46 4.48
C ALA A 67 -7.76 5.35 3.51
N SER A 68 -6.84 5.64 2.56
CA SER A 68 -6.30 4.63 1.64
C SER A 68 -5.50 3.54 2.35
N LEU A 69 -4.73 3.91 3.39
CA LEU A 69 -3.98 2.97 4.20
C LEU A 69 -4.92 2.09 5.03
N ARG A 70 -5.89 2.69 5.72
CA ARG A 70 -6.92 1.96 6.50
C ARG A 70 -7.72 1.00 5.63
N ALA A 71 -8.11 1.41 4.41
CA ALA A 71 -8.79 0.54 3.46
C ALA A 71 -7.93 -0.66 3.04
N THR A 72 -6.64 -0.45 2.80
CA THR A 72 -5.69 -1.53 2.46
C THR A 72 -5.51 -2.49 3.65
N LEU A 73 -5.32 -1.96 4.86
CA LEU A 73 -5.21 -2.77 6.07
C LEU A 73 -6.49 -3.58 6.32
N ALA A 74 -7.67 -2.98 6.13
CA ALA A 74 -8.94 -3.70 6.23
C ALA A 74 -9.02 -4.84 5.19
N ALA A 75 -8.61 -4.60 3.95
CA ALA A 75 -8.57 -5.64 2.92
C ALA A 75 -7.61 -6.80 3.27
N ILE A 76 -6.47 -6.51 3.91
CA ILE A 76 -5.52 -7.53 4.39
C ILE A 76 -6.11 -8.39 5.53
N ARG A 77 -6.96 -7.80 6.37
CA ARG A 77 -7.57 -8.48 7.52
C ARG A 77 -8.67 -9.46 7.14
N HIS A 78 -9.36 -9.21 6.03
CA HIS A 78 -10.49 -10.01 5.60
C HIS A 78 -10.06 -11.03 4.53
N PRO A 79 -10.65 -12.24 4.53
CA PRO A 79 -10.40 -13.21 3.47
C PRO A 79 -10.88 -12.62 2.13
N SER A 80 -9.99 -12.62 1.13
CA SER A 80 -10.29 -12.10 -0.20
C SER A 80 -11.43 -12.88 -0.86
N ARG A 81 -12.39 -12.14 -1.44
CA ARG A 81 -13.50 -12.68 -2.21
C ARG A 81 -13.35 -12.31 -3.67
N SER A 82 -13.84 -13.16 -4.58
CA SER A 82 -13.85 -12.86 -6.02
C SER A 82 -14.62 -11.58 -6.38
N THR A 83 -15.56 -11.19 -5.54
CA THR A 83 -16.36 -9.97 -5.73
C THR A 83 -15.69 -8.70 -5.20
N ASP A 84 -14.61 -8.79 -4.42
CA ASP A 84 -13.95 -7.60 -3.86
C ASP A 84 -13.36 -6.70 -4.95
N ILE A 85 -13.00 -7.28 -6.10
CA ILE A 85 -12.46 -6.54 -7.24
C ILE A 85 -13.52 -5.58 -7.81
N LEU A 86 -14.81 -5.97 -7.75
CA LEU A 86 -15.93 -5.21 -8.28
C LEU A 86 -16.21 -3.91 -7.49
N ARG A 87 -15.60 -3.74 -6.31
CA ARG A 87 -15.68 -2.49 -5.55
C ARG A 87 -15.02 -1.31 -6.27
N ASN A 88 -14.10 -1.58 -7.19
CA ASN A 88 -13.43 -0.56 -7.99
C ASN A 88 -14.16 -0.27 -9.32
N GLY A 89 -15.34 -0.88 -9.53
CA GLY A 89 -16.13 -0.75 -10.73
C GLY A 89 -16.28 -2.09 -11.49
N PRO A 90 -16.99 -2.07 -12.63
CA PRO A 90 -17.15 -3.25 -13.48
C PRO A 90 -15.80 -3.78 -13.94
N ALA A 91 -15.69 -5.10 -14.03
CA ALA A 91 -14.53 -5.78 -14.58
C ALA A 91 -14.93 -6.79 -15.65
N PRO A 92 -14.04 -7.12 -16.58
CA PRO A 92 -14.29 -8.18 -17.55
C PRO A 92 -14.61 -9.48 -16.83
N ILE A 93 -15.79 -10.05 -17.11
CA ILE A 93 -16.27 -11.27 -16.43
C ILE A 93 -15.31 -12.43 -16.66
N ASP A 94 -14.75 -12.52 -17.87
CA ASP A 94 -13.81 -13.58 -18.28
C ASP A 94 -12.51 -13.53 -17.45
N ASP A 95 -12.10 -12.35 -16.98
CA ASP A 95 -10.88 -12.15 -16.19
C ASP A 95 -11.13 -12.12 -14.68
N LEU A 96 -12.39 -12.21 -14.23
CA LEU A 96 -12.74 -11.97 -12.84
C LEU A 96 -11.97 -12.87 -11.86
N ALA A 97 -11.83 -14.15 -12.20
CA ALA A 97 -11.07 -15.10 -11.40
C ALA A 97 -9.57 -14.77 -11.36
N ALA A 98 -9.00 -14.39 -12.50
CA ALA A 98 -7.58 -14.03 -12.61
C ALA A 98 -7.26 -12.74 -11.83
N LEU A 99 -8.13 -11.72 -11.95
CA LEU A 99 -8.03 -10.46 -11.22
C LEU A 99 -8.19 -10.67 -9.71
N ALA A 100 -9.16 -11.49 -9.29
CA ALA A 100 -9.34 -11.84 -7.89
C ALA A 100 -8.12 -12.57 -7.32
N ALA A 101 -7.56 -13.53 -8.06
CA ALA A 101 -6.36 -14.23 -7.66
C ALA A 101 -5.14 -13.29 -7.57
N LEU A 102 -5.00 -12.35 -8.51
CA LEU A 102 -3.96 -11.33 -8.48
C LEU A 102 -4.09 -10.42 -7.24
N GLN A 103 -5.31 -9.95 -6.94
CA GLN A 103 -5.57 -9.14 -5.76
C GLN A 103 -5.26 -9.91 -4.47
N ALA A 104 -5.71 -11.16 -4.36
CA ALA A 104 -5.45 -11.99 -3.19
C ALA A 104 -3.95 -12.19 -2.93
N ARG A 105 -3.16 -12.46 -3.99
CA ARG A 105 -1.69 -12.55 -3.89
C ARG A 105 -1.07 -11.24 -3.44
N GLY A 106 -1.46 -10.12 -4.05
CA GLY A 106 -0.95 -8.80 -3.68
C GLY A 106 -1.21 -8.46 -2.19
N LEU A 107 -2.41 -8.75 -1.69
CA LEU A 107 -2.72 -8.55 -0.27
C LEU A 107 -1.91 -9.49 0.65
N ALA A 108 -1.66 -10.73 0.23
CA ALA A 108 -0.83 -11.67 0.96
C ALA A 108 0.65 -11.21 1.01
N GLU A 109 1.19 -10.70 -0.08
CA GLU A 109 2.54 -10.12 -0.17
C GLU A 109 2.68 -8.90 0.75
N LEU A 110 1.70 -7.99 0.74
CA LEU A 110 1.67 -6.85 1.67
C LEU A 110 1.62 -7.30 3.13
N LYS A 111 0.82 -8.32 3.44
CA LYS A 111 0.74 -8.89 4.80
C LYS A 111 2.07 -9.47 5.24
N ALA A 112 2.76 -10.18 4.36
CA ALA A 112 4.08 -10.74 4.64
C ALA A 112 5.10 -9.62 4.89
N TRP A 113 5.14 -8.60 4.01
CA TRP A 113 6.03 -7.46 4.15
C TRP A 113 5.81 -6.69 5.46
N LEU A 114 4.57 -6.38 5.84
CA LEU A 114 4.29 -5.67 7.10
C LEU A 114 4.77 -6.46 8.33
N ARG A 115 4.76 -7.79 8.27
CA ARG A 115 5.28 -8.67 9.33
C ARG A 115 6.81 -8.72 9.37
N THR A 116 7.48 -8.79 8.21
CA THR A 116 8.94 -8.89 8.14
C THR A 116 9.63 -7.55 8.39
N ALA A 117 9.04 -6.46 7.91
CA ALA A 117 9.58 -5.11 8.05
C ALA A 117 9.42 -4.52 9.47
N ARG A 118 8.91 -5.32 10.43
CA ARG A 118 8.66 -4.93 11.84
C ARG A 118 7.93 -3.59 11.94
N ALA A 119 6.79 -3.49 11.27
CA ALA A 119 5.92 -2.33 11.32
C ALA A 119 5.25 -2.21 12.71
N GLN A 120 6.01 -1.96 13.79
CA GLN A 120 5.51 -2.00 15.17
C GLN A 120 4.18 -1.22 15.37
N PRO A 121 3.99 -0.03 14.77
CA PRO A 121 2.71 0.70 14.85
C PRO A 121 1.51 0.03 14.14
N ILE A 122 1.77 -0.86 13.17
CA ILE A 122 0.77 -1.54 12.34
C ILE A 122 0.56 -2.98 12.81
N LEU A 123 1.56 -3.62 13.42
CA LEU A 123 1.47 -5.01 13.87
C LEU A 123 0.33 -5.22 14.87
N ASP A 124 0.03 -4.24 15.73
CA ASP A 124 -1.12 -4.28 16.65
C ASP A 124 -2.48 -4.24 15.94
N LEU A 125 -2.50 -3.78 14.68
CA LEU A 125 -3.70 -3.69 13.85
C LEU A 125 -3.85 -4.88 12.89
N LEU A 126 -2.84 -5.76 12.81
CA LEU A 126 -2.83 -6.97 12.00
C LEU A 126 -3.16 -8.20 12.86
N PRO A 127 -4.07 -9.09 12.41
CA PRO A 127 -4.32 -10.37 13.08
C PRO A 127 -3.17 -11.37 12.90
#